data_AF-A0A9E0NDH1-F1
#
_entry.id   AF-A0A9E0NDH1-F1
#
_cell.length_a   1.000
_cell.length_b   1.000
_cell.length_c   1.000
_cell.angle_alpha   90.00
_cell.angle_beta   90.00
_cell.angle_gamma   90.00
#
_symmetry.space_group_name_H-M   'P 1'
#
loop_
_entity.id
_entity.type
_entity.pdbx_description
1 polymer ?
#
loop_
_entity_poly.entity_id
_entity_poly.type
_entity_poly.pdbx_seq_one_letter_code
_entity_poly.pdbx_strand_id
1 'polypeptide(L)'
;MRPLVLTLALALATLTASAPVSAQPGPVAGASASPAETDAALARLAAEIRARDAVRSQRTSLTRRYDEELRAVDGLKKQRASWRRDRQLREALARTLDTANVLGRLAADLRSRDARVAELATRALRRLDAELASGASATRQRDLLGQRQRLSASQPGGKKIVLPDAEIDPLADPEELEQQAHALRQAEDELGRQVSALEQQASRLRRAAELRRQHERAGELVARDDDQPRRQTGSAGAGGRSDGAGAAAADSAPAPPGSGTAEEFQGETAAVVLANVVDSATVDALRRAGRASDPAAKADAAQRARDQVAARLRALRDQRAAIEARARTLRR
;
A
#
# COMPACT_ATOMS: atom_id res chain seq x y z
N MET A 1 -27.55 36.14 -19.52
CA MET A 1 -28.18 34.82 -19.24
C MET A 1 -27.53 34.24 -17.99
N ARG A 2 -28.26 34.15 -16.88
CA ARG A 2 -27.77 33.62 -15.58
C ARG A 2 -28.35 32.22 -15.39
N PRO A 3 -27.57 31.18 -15.03
CA PRO A 3 -28.14 29.88 -14.70
C PRO A 3 -28.61 29.83 -13.24
N LEU A 4 -29.87 29.45 -13.08
CA LEU A 4 -30.55 29.09 -11.85
C LEU A 4 -29.97 27.78 -11.29
N VAL A 5 -29.55 27.79 -10.02
CA VAL A 5 -29.18 26.57 -9.28
C VAL A 5 -30.42 26.09 -8.54
N LEU A 6 -30.87 24.88 -8.88
CA LEU A 6 -32.07 24.24 -8.36
C LEU A 6 -31.65 23.21 -7.30
N THR A 7 -31.89 23.52 -6.03
CA THR A 7 -31.64 22.62 -4.89
C THR A 7 -32.80 21.64 -4.72
N LEU A 8 -32.51 20.36 -4.94
CA LEU A 8 -33.42 19.23 -4.74
C LEU A 8 -33.25 18.70 -3.30
N ALA A 9 -34.30 18.77 -2.49
CA ALA A 9 -34.34 18.21 -1.14
C ALA A 9 -34.86 16.76 -1.20
N LEU A 10 -34.02 15.80 -0.80
CA LEU A 10 -34.36 14.39 -0.71
C LEU A 10 -34.58 14.02 0.77
N ALA A 11 -35.83 13.74 1.14
CA ALA A 11 -36.21 13.30 2.48
C ALA A 11 -35.94 11.79 2.61
N LEU A 12 -35.00 11.40 3.48
CA LEU A 12 -34.74 10.01 3.83
C LEU A 12 -35.36 9.67 5.19
N ALA A 13 -36.23 8.67 5.20
CA ALA A 13 -36.80 8.07 6.40
C ALA A 13 -35.69 7.31 7.17
N THR A 14 -35.43 7.73 8.41
CA THR A 14 -34.45 7.09 9.30
C THR A 14 -35.13 6.01 10.14
N LEU A 15 -34.82 4.75 9.82
CA LEU A 15 -35.06 3.59 10.67
C LEU A 15 -34.09 3.63 11.86
N THR A 16 -34.60 3.69 13.08
CA THR A 16 -33.83 3.62 14.32
C THR A 16 -33.46 2.16 14.64
N ALA A 17 -32.19 1.80 14.44
CA ALA A 17 -31.66 0.50 14.85
C ALA A 17 -30.87 0.66 16.16
N SER A 18 -31.35 0.04 17.25
CA SER A 18 -30.62 -0.13 18.50
C SER A 18 -29.32 -0.90 18.27
N ALA A 19 -28.19 -0.33 18.70
CA ALA A 19 -26.89 -0.97 18.64
C ALA A 19 -26.77 -2.05 19.73
N PRO A 20 -26.49 -3.32 19.37
CA PRO A 20 -26.23 -4.36 20.36
C PRO A 20 -24.83 -4.21 20.95
N VAL A 21 -24.75 -4.43 22.26
CA VAL A 21 -23.54 -4.62 23.07
C VAL A 21 -22.56 -5.57 22.36
N SER A 22 -21.31 -5.11 22.20
CA SER A 22 -20.23 -5.85 21.56
C SER A 22 -19.78 -7.02 22.45
N ALA A 23 -20.42 -8.18 22.27
CA ALA A 23 -19.89 -9.44 22.75
C ALA A 23 -18.56 -9.73 22.02
N GLN A 24 -17.49 -9.94 22.79
CA GLN A 24 -16.22 -10.47 22.31
C GLN A 24 -16.52 -11.75 21.51
N PRO A 25 -16.13 -11.83 20.21
CA PRO A 25 -16.32 -13.06 19.46
C PRO A 25 -15.45 -14.12 20.10
N GLY A 26 -16.08 -15.07 20.79
CA GLY A 26 -15.43 -16.30 21.21
C GLY A 26 -14.80 -16.99 19.99
N PRO A 27 -13.80 -17.87 20.19
CA PRO A 27 -13.17 -18.61 19.10
C PRO A 27 -14.26 -19.34 18.32
N VAL A 28 -14.62 -18.79 17.16
CA VAL A 28 -15.62 -19.38 16.27
C VAL A 28 -15.09 -20.75 15.88
N ALA A 29 -15.73 -21.80 16.41
CA ALA A 29 -15.47 -23.18 16.04
C ALA A 29 -15.37 -23.24 14.52
N GLY A 30 -14.17 -23.61 14.03
CA GLY A 30 -13.76 -23.38 12.65
C GLY A 30 -14.77 -23.96 11.68
N ALA A 31 -15.54 -23.07 11.03
CA ALA A 31 -16.43 -23.47 9.96
C ALA A 31 -15.56 -24.13 8.87
N SER A 32 -15.73 -25.43 8.69
CA SER A 32 -15.05 -26.22 7.67
C SER A 32 -15.27 -25.58 6.30
N ALA A 33 -14.20 -25.15 5.65
CA ALA A 33 -14.27 -24.52 4.33
C ALA A 33 -14.81 -25.54 3.32
N SER A 34 -15.94 -25.22 2.68
CA SER A 34 -16.52 -26.12 1.68
C SER A 34 -15.73 -26.05 0.37
N PRO A 35 -15.61 -27.16 -0.40
CA PRO A 35 -14.91 -27.16 -1.69
C PRO A 35 -15.44 -26.09 -2.66
N ALA A 36 -16.76 -25.84 -2.63
CA ALA A 36 -17.41 -24.82 -3.47
C ALA A 36 -16.94 -23.39 -3.13
N GLU A 37 -16.66 -23.08 -1.87
CA GLU A 37 -16.15 -21.76 -1.47
C GLU A 37 -14.70 -21.55 -1.95
N THR A 38 -13.88 -22.60 -1.87
CA THR A 38 -12.50 -22.58 -2.40
C THR A 38 -12.51 -22.37 -3.91
N ASP A 39 -13.32 -23.13 -4.64
CA ASP A 39 -13.44 -23.01 -6.09
C ASP A 39 -13.97 -21.61 -6.49
N ALA A 40 -14.95 -21.07 -5.76
CA ALA A 40 -15.45 -19.71 -5.98
C ALA A 40 -14.37 -18.63 -5.71
N ALA A 41 -13.52 -18.81 -4.69
CA ALA A 41 -12.43 -17.88 -4.41
C ALA A 41 -11.38 -17.87 -5.53
N LEU A 42 -11.02 -19.06 -6.04
CA LEU A 42 -10.10 -19.20 -7.17
C LEU A 42 -10.68 -18.63 -8.47
N ALA A 43 -11.95 -18.86 -8.74
CA ALA A 43 -12.63 -18.30 -9.91
C ALA A 43 -12.65 -16.76 -9.89
N ARG A 44 -12.90 -16.15 -8.72
CA ARG A 44 -12.84 -14.69 -8.53
C ARG A 44 -11.43 -14.16 -8.77
N LEU A 45 -10.41 -14.81 -8.21
CA LEU A 45 -9.01 -14.45 -8.44
C LEU A 45 -8.66 -14.50 -9.93
N ALA A 46 -9.03 -15.57 -10.63
CA ALA A 46 -8.77 -15.72 -12.06
C ALA A 46 -9.52 -14.67 -12.91
N ALA A 47 -10.73 -14.29 -12.52
CA ALA A 47 -11.47 -13.20 -13.16
C ALA A 47 -10.75 -11.84 -12.99
N GLU A 48 -10.28 -11.53 -11.79
CA GLU A 48 -9.58 -10.26 -11.53
C GLU A 48 -8.21 -10.20 -12.24
N ILE A 49 -7.47 -11.32 -12.30
CA ILE A 49 -6.22 -11.41 -13.08
C ILE A 49 -6.48 -11.08 -14.56
N ARG A 50 -7.51 -11.69 -15.17
CA ARG A 50 -7.87 -11.39 -16.57
C ARG A 50 -8.26 -9.93 -16.76
N ALA A 51 -8.99 -9.35 -15.81
CA ALA A 51 -9.39 -7.96 -15.88
C ALA A 51 -8.19 -7.00 -15.78
N ARG A 52 -7.22 -7.29 -14.88
CA ARG A 52 -5.94 -6.57 -14.80
C ARG A 52 -5.15 -6.67 -16.11
N ASP A 53 -5.04 -7.86 -16.67
CA ASP A 53 -4.24 -8.08 -17.88
C ASP A 53 -4.85 -7.36 -19.11
N ALA A 54 -6.18 -7.24 -19.16
CA ALA A 54 -6.87 -6.41 -20.15
C ALA A 54 -6.53 -4.91 -20.03
N VAL A 55 -6.46 -4.36 -18.81
CA VAL A 55 -6.04 -2.96 -18.60
C VAL A 55 -4.57 -2.77 -19.00
N ARG A 56 -3.71 -3.77 -18.74
CA ARG A 56 -2.29 -3.74 -19.10
C ARG A 56 -2.09 -3.74 -20.63
N SER A 57 -2.87 -4.53 -21.37
CA SER A 57 -2.83 -4.53 -22.83
C SER A 57 -3.30 -3.19 -23.41
N GLN A 58 -4.40 -2.62 -22.89
CA GLN A 58 -4.89 -1.28 -23.27
C GLN A 58 -3.83 -0.21 -23.06
N ARG A 59 -3.18 -0.19 -21.88
CA ARG A 59 -2.09 0.75 -21.58
C ARG A 59 -0.93 0.62 -22.57
N THR A 60 -0.56 -0.60 -22.92
CA THR A 60 0.55 -0.86 -23.88
C THR A 60 0.23 -0.28 -25.25
N SER A 61 -0.99 -0.49 -25.75
CA SER A 61 -1.44 0.08 -27.03
C SER A 61 -1.48 1.62 -27.00
N LEU A 62 -1.99 2.23 -25.92
CA LEU A 62 -2.00 3.69 -25.77
C LEU A 62 -0.60 4.29 -25.61
N THR A 63 0.34 3.57 -25.01
CA THR A 63 1.74 4.01 -24.90
C THR A 63 2.37 4.13 -26.29
N ARG A 64 2.18 3.13 -27.16
CA ARG A 64 2.67 3.19 -28.55
C ARG A 64 2.07 4.38 -29.31
N ARG A 65 0.76 4.59 -29.18
CA ARG A 65 0.07 5.74 -29.78
C ARG A 65 0.62 7.06 -29.25
N TYR A 66 0.85 7.17 -27.95
CA TYR A 66 1.44 8.35 -27.35
C TYR A 66 2.83 8.65 -27.94
N ASP A 67 3.69 7.64 -28.10
CA ASP A 67 5.00 7.79 -28.72
C ASP A 67 4.92 8.26 -30.18
N GLU A 68 3.93 7.77 -30.94
CA GLU A 68 3.65 8.23 -32.31
C GLU A 68 3.18 9.69 -32.33
N GLU A 69 2.30 10.09 -31.40
CA GLU A 69 1.82 11.46 -31.26
C GLU A 69 2.98 12.42 -30.90
N LEU A 70 3.92 12.00 -30.04
CA LEU A 70 5.14 12.76 -29.73
C LEU A 70 6.03 12.96 -30.96
N ARG A 71 6.25 11.89 -31.76
CA ARG A 71 7.02 12.00 -33.02
C ARG A 71 6.35 12.96 -34.01
N ALA A 72 5.02 12.96 -34.08
CA ALA A 72 4.28 13.90 -34.93
C ALA A 72 4.45 15.35 -34.48
N VAL A 73 4.40 15.61 -33.17
CA VAL A 73 4.70 16.93 -32.57
C VAL A 73 6.12 17.38 -32.92
N ASP A 74 7.11 16.49 -32.81
CA ASP A 74 8.49 16.81 -33.15
C ASP A 74 8.68 17.07 -34.64
N GLY A 75 7.96 16.36 -35.51
CA GLY A 75 7.88 16.64 -36.93
C GLY A 75 7.35 18.05 -37.23
N LEU A 76 6.24 18.44 -36.60
CA LEU A 76 5.64 19.78 -36.74
C LEU A 76 6.55 20.89 -36.20
N LYS A 77 7.35 20.63 -35.16
CA LYS A 77 8.32 21.59 -34.62
C LYS A 77 9.48 21.86 -35.59
N LYS A 78 9.89 20.88 -36.40
CA LYS A 78 10.98 21.01 -37.38
C LYS A 78 10.56 21.73 -38.66
N GLN A 79 9.26 21.86 -38.94
CA GLN A 79 8.75 22.56 -40.12
C GLN A 79 8.88 24.09 -39.97
N ARG A 80 9.00 24.79 -41.11
CA ARG A 80 9.04 26.26 -41.15
C ARG A 80 7.78 26.85 -40.49
N ALA A 81 7.97 27.88 -39.67
CA ALA A 81 6.89 28.57 -38.98
C ALA A 81 5.83 29.07 -39.98
N SER A 82 4.58 28.67 -39.76
CA SER A 82 3.41 29.12 -40.51
C SER A 82 2.18 29.02 -39.61
N TRP A 83 1.19 29.89 -39.84
CA TRP A 83 -0.03 29.90 -39.02
C TRP A 83 -0.77 28.54 -39.03
N ARG A 84 -0.79 27.85 -40.18
CA ARG A 84 -1.39 26.50 -40.30
C ARG A 84 -0.64 25.48 -39.44
N ARG A 85 0.69 25.47 -39.47
CA ARG A 85 1.53 24.60 -38.63
C ARG A 85 1.29 24.86 -37.14
N ASP A 86 1.17 26.12 -36.73
CA ASP A 86 0.92 26.49 -35.33
C ASP A 86 -0.41 25.92 -34.83
N ARG A 87 -1.46 26.00 -35.67
CA ARG A 87 -2.75 25.40 -35.37
C ARG A 87 -2.64 23.88 -35.22
N GLN A 88 -1.98 23.21 -36.17
CA GLN A 88 -1.75 21.76 -36.12
C GLN A 88 -0.95 21.34 -34.89
N LEU A 89 0.06 22.11 -34.50
CA LEU A 89 0.88 21.86 -33.32
C LEU A 89 0.05 21.96 -32.04
N ARG A 90 -0.80 22.99 -31.89
CA ARG A 90 -1.69 23.12 -30.73
C ARG A 90 -2.66 21.94 -30.64
N GLU A 91 -3.23 21.51 -31.76
CA GLU A 91 -4.14 20.37 -31.82
C GLU A 91 -3.43 19.05 -31.47
N ALA A 92 -2.21 18.84 -31.99
CA ALA A 92 -1.40 17.68 -31.64
C ALA A 92 -1.02 17.67 -30.16
N LEU A 93 -0.64 18.82 -29.59
CA LEU A 93 -0.35 18.95 -28.16
C LEU A 93 -1.59 18.64 -27.30
N ALA A 94 -2.77 19.14 -27.68
CA ALA A 94 -4.01 18.80 -26.99
C ALA A 94 -4.27 17.28 -26.99
N ARG A 95 -4.12 16.62 -28.16
CA ARG A 95 -4.24 15.15 -28.26
C ARG A 95 -3.24 14.42 -27.36
N THR A 96 -1.97 14.83 -27.35
CA THR A 96 -0.96 14.20 -26.49
C THR A 96 -1.31 14.34 -25.00
N LEU A 97 -1.86 15.48 -24.59
CA LEU A 97 -2.28 15.73 -23.22
C LEU A 97 -3.46 14.82 -22.84
N ASP A 98 -4.44 14.66 -23.72
CA ASP A 98 -5.57 13.76 -23.52
C ASP A 98 -5.10 12.31 -23.38
N THR A 99 -4.24 11.83 -24.27
CA THR A 99 -3.65 10.48 -24.20
C THR A 99 -2.86 10.29 -22.90
N ALA A 100 -2.06 11.28 -22.48
CA ALA A 100 -1.32 11.24 -21.21
C ALA A 100 -2.25 11.15 -20.00
N ASN A 101 -3.37 11.89 -19.99
CA ASN A 101 -4.38 11.83 -18.94
C ASN A 101 -5.03 10.44 -18.86
N VAL A 102 -5.36 9.82 -20.00
CA VAL A 102 -5.90 8.46 -20.05
C VAL A 102 -4.87 7.44 -19.51
N LEU A 103 -3.60 7.54 -19.93
CA LEU A 103 -2.52 6.70 -19.40
C LEU A 103 -2.38 6.84 -17.88
N GLY A 104 -2.50 8.05 -17.34
CA GLY A 104 -2.50 8.30 -15.90
C GLY A 104 -3.64 7.59 -15.16
N ARG A 105 -4.87 7.64 -15.70
CA ARG A 105 -6.03 6.92 -15.15
C ARG A 105 -5.84 5.40 -15.20
N LEU A 106 -5.37 4.86 -16.31
CA LEU A 106 -5.08 3.41 -16.45
C LEU A 106 -3.99 2.96 -15.48
N ALA A 107 -2.97 3.78 -15.23
CA ALA A 107 -1.93 3.47 -14.25
C ALA A 107 -2.49 3.44 -12.80
N ALA A 108 -3.44 4.32 -12.47
CA ALA A 108 -4.15 4.26 -11.19
C ALA A 108 -5.05 3.01 -11.08
N ASP A 109 -5.79 2.67 -12.13
CA ASP A 109 -6.62 1.46 -12.16
C ASP A 109 -5.80 0.18 -12.02
N LEU A 110 -4.66 0.09 -12.73
CA LEU A 110 -3.73 -1.04 -12.58
C LEU A 110 -3.27 -1.23 -11.13
N ARG A 111 -2.88 -0.15 -10.43
CA ARG A 111 -2.46 -0.24 -9.02
C ARG A 111 -3.60 -0.73 -8.11
N SER A 112 -4.82 -0.25 -8.33
CA SER A 112 -6.01 -0.70 -7.60
C SER A 112 -6.28 -2.20 -7.84
N ARG A 113 -6.18 -2.65 -9.09
CA ARG A 113 -6.38 -4.06 -9.46
C ARG A 113 -5.26 -4.97 -8.93
N ASP A 114 -4.02 -4.52 -8.96
CA ASP A 114 -2.89 -5.25 -8.38
C ASP A 114 -3.12 -5.50 -6.88
N ALA A 115 -3.59 -4.49 -6.14
CA ALA A 115 -3.96 -4.64 -4.73
C ALA A 115 -5.09 -5.66 -4.54
N ARG A 116 -6.15 -5.61 -5.37
CA ARG A 116 -7.26 -6.58 -5.34
C ARG A 116 -6.81 -8.01 -5.65
N VAL A 117 -5.93 -8.20 -6.63
CA VAL A 117 -5.35 -9.51 -6.95
C VAL A 117 -4.55 -10.05 -5.76
N ALA A 118 -3.75 -9.21 -5.10
CA ALA A 118 -2.99 -9.63 -3.92
C ALA A 118 -3.90 -10.04 -2.74
N GLU A 119 -4.97 -9.26 -2.49
CA GLU A 119 -5.98 -9.57 -1.48
C GLU A 119 -6.70 -10.89 -1.78
N LEU A 120 -7.21 -11.06 -3.01
CA LEU A 120 -7.90 -12.27 -3.45
C LEU A 120 -6.99 -13.49 -3.43
N ALA A 121 -5.71 -13.34 -3.79
CA ALA A 121 -4.73 -14.42 -3.72
C ALA A 121 -4.50 -14.88 -2.28
N THR A 122 -4.36 -13.94 -1.34
CA THR A 122 -4.23 -14.26 0.09
C THR A 122 -5.47 -14.96 0.63
N ARG A 123 -6.66 -14.48 0.25
CA ARG A 123 -7.93 -15.10 0.62
C ARG A 123 -8.06 -16.53 0.04
N ALA A 124 -7.67 -16.72 -1.21
CA ALA A 124 -7.70 -18.03 -1.86
C ALA A 124 -6.74 -19.01 -1.18
N LEU A 125 -5.51 -18.58 -0.85
CA LEU A 125 -4.54 -19.41 -0.09
C LEU A 125 -5.09 -19.82 1.28
N ARG A 126 -5.68 -18.89 2.05
CA ARG A 126 -6.30 -19.24 3.35
C ARG A 126 -7.43 -20.27 3.20
N ARG A 127 -8.21 -20.20 2.11
CA ARG A 127 -9.29 -21.16 1.83
C ARG A 127 -8.73 -22.53 1.42
N LEU A 128 -7.69 -22.56 0.59
CA LEU A 128 -6.96 -23.80 0.25
C LEU A 128 -6.40 -24.48 1.51
N ASP A 129 -5.75 -23.72 2.38
CA ASP A 129 -5.17 -24.25 3.63
C ASP A 129 -6.26 -24.78 4.58
N ALA A 130 -7.41 -24.09 4.68
CA ALA A 130 -8.55 -24.56 5.47
C ALA A 130 -9.19 -25.84 4.91
N GLU A 131 -9.34 -25.96 3.58
CA GLU A 131 -9.86 -27.17 2.95
C GLU A 131 -8.89 -28.36 3.13
N LEU A 132 -7.58 -28.11 2.98
CA LEU A 132 -6.54 -29.11 3.25
C LEU A 132 -6.57 -29.59 4.71
N ALA A 133 -6.76 -28.68 5.67
CA ALA A 133 -6.85 -29.01 7.09
C ALA A 133 -8.13 -29.80 7.44
N SER A 134 -9.21 -29.64 6.66
CA SER A 134 -10.47 -30.35 6.88
C SER A 134 -10.50 -31.81 6.39
N GLY A 135 -9.40 -32.29 5.79
CA GLY A 135 -9.28 -33.68 5.34
C GLY A 135 -9.94 -33.96 3.98
N ALA A 136 -9.57 -33.20 2.95
CA ALA A 136 -10.04 -33.42 1.58
C ALA A 136 -9.67 -34.84 1.05
N SER A 137 -10.44 -35.35 0.08
CA SER A 137 -10.15 -36.65 -0.56
C SER A 137 -8.76 -36.67 -1.21
N ALA A 138 -8.11 -37.83 -1.31
CA ALA A 138 -6.72 -37.94 -1.79
C ALA A 138 -6.48 -37.35 -3.21
N THR A 139 -7.48 -37.40 -4.09
CA THR A 139 -7.41 -36.75 -5.40
C THR A 139 -7.50 -35.24 -5.27
N ARG A 140 -8.50 -34.74 -4.52
CA ARG A 140 -8.69 -33.31 -4.29
C ARG A 140 -7.49 -32.69 -3.56
N GLN A 141 -6.91 -33.38 -2.59
CA GLN A 141 -5.73 -32.93 -1.86
C GLN A 141 -4.54 -32.69 -2.80
N ARG A 142 -4.28 -33.57 -3.78
CA ARG A 142 -3.23 -33.38 -4.78
C ARG A 142 -3.49 -32.14 -5.64
N ASP A 143 -4.73 -31.93 -6.06
CA ASP A 143 -5.12 -30.75 -6.84
C ASP A 143 -4.94 -29.46 -6.04
N LEU A 144 -5.39 -29.43 -4.78
CA LEU A 144 -5.25 -28.29 -3.87
C LEU A 144 -3.77 -27.95 -3.61
N LEU A 145 -2.92 -28.94 -3.39
CA LEU A 145 -1.47 -28.74 -3.24
C LEU A 145 -0.84 -28.15 -4.51
N GLY A 146 -1.23 -28.65 -5.69
CA GLY A 146 -0.78 -28.10 -6.97
C GLY A 146 -1.22 -26.64 -7.17
N GLN A 147 -2.46 -26.30 -6.82
CA GLN A 147 -2.97 -24.93 -6.88
C GLN A 147 -2.26 -24.01 -5.88
N ARG A 148 -2.04 -24.49 -4.65
CA ARG A 148 -1.31 -23.77 -3.59
C ARG A 148 0.10 -23.43 -4.05
N GLN A 149 0.83 -24.38 -4.64
CA GLN A 149 2.19 -24.17 -5.16
C GLN A 149 2.21 -23.13 -6.31
N ARG A 150 1.25 -23.17 -7.23
CA ARG A 150 1.15 -22.18 -8.32
C ARG A 150 0.83 -20.78 -7.78
N LEU A 151 -0.03 -20.67 -6.78
CA LEU A 151 -0.36 -19.40 -6.16
C LEU A 151 0.80 -18.84 -5.34
N SER A 152 1.50 -19.67 -4.56
CA SER A 152 2.66 -19.21 -3.80
C SER A 152 3.83 -18.79 -4.70
N ALA A 153 4.02 -19.46 -5.84
CA ALA A 153 5.02 -19.08 -6.83
C ALA A 153 4.66 -17.79 -7.60
N SER A 154 3.36 -17.50 -7.78
CA SER A 154 2.89 -16.31 -8.50
C SER A 154 2.66 -15.10 -7.59
N GLN A 155 2.51 -15.30 -6.28
CA GLN A 155 2.60 -14.19 -5.35
C GLN A 155 3.96 -13.53 -5.54
N PRO A 156 4.02 -12.19 -5.61
CA PRO A 156 5.27 -11.48 -5.45
C PRO A 156 5.68 -11.61 -3.98
N GLY A 157 5.97 -12.84 -3.55
CA GLY A 157 6.66 -13.10 -2.30
C GLY A 157 7.90 -12.24 -2.40
N GLY A 158 8.01 -11.27 -1.49
CA GLY A 158 9.05 -10.26 -1.57
C GLY A 158 10.36 -10.99 -1.75
N LYS A 159 10.92 -10.88 -2.96
CA LYS A 159 12.03 -11.72 -3.37
C LYS A 159 13.12 -11.41 -2.37
N LYS A 160 13.59 -12.43 -1.66
CA LYS A 160 14.71 -12.29 -0.74
C LYS A 160 15.79 -11.56 -1.52
N ILE A 161 16.23 -10.40 -1.04
CA ILE A 161 17.25 -9.64 -1.74
C ILE A 161 18.53 -10.48 -1.61
N VAL A 162 18.89 -11.14 -2.71
CA VAL A 162 20.13 -11.88 -2.80
C VAL A 162 21.20 -10.85 -3.07
N LEU A 163 22.00 -10.57 -2.05
CA LEU A 163 23.17 -9.73 -2.19
C LEU A 163 24.25 -10.56 -2.90
N PRO A 164 24.82 -10.09 -4.01
CA PRO A 164 26.01 -10.71 -4.59
C PRO A 164 27.11 -10.75 -3.53
N ASP A 165 27.97 -11.77 -3.58
CA ASP A 165 29.10 -11.85 -2.66
C ASP A 165 30.00 -10.61 -2.79
N ALA A 166 30.49 -10.17 -1.63
CA ALA A 166 31.23 -8.92 -1.50
C ALA A 166 32.71 -9.04 -1.91
N GLU A 167 33.19 -10.28 -2.06
CA GLU A 167 34.59 -10.56 -2.35
C GLU A 167 34.88 -10.28 -3.83
N ILE A 168 35.87 -9.41 -4.07
CA ILE A 168 36.37 -9.12 -5.42
C ILE A 168 37.43 -10.18 -5.70
N ASP A 169 37.16 -11.07 -6.66
CA ASP A 169 38.17 -12.01 -7.14
C ASP A 169 39.32 -11.21 -7.79
N PRO A 170 40.56 -11.29 -7.27
CA PRO A 170 41.69 -10.55 -7.81
C PRO A 170 42.06 -11.00 -9.24
N LEU A 171 41.63 -12.19 -9.66
CA LEU A 171 41.89 -12.79 -10.97
C LEU A 171 40.71 -12.64 -11.95
N ALA A 172 39.60 -12.01 -11.54
CA ALA A 172 38.45 -11.82 -12.43
C ALA A 172 38.80 -10.93 -13.63
N ASP A 173 38.28 -11.33 -14.79
CA ASP A 173 38.41 -10.58 -16.03
C ASP A 173 37.60 -9.26 -15.98
N PRO A 174 37.99 -8.23 -16.74
CA PRO A 174 37.31 -6.93 -16.69
C PRO A 174 35.83 -7.00 -17.08
N GLU A 175 35.43 -7.96 -17.93
CA GLU A 175 34.02 -8.17 -18.30
C GLU A 175 33.21 -8.76 -17.14
N GLU A 176 33.78 -9.70 -16.37
CA GLU A 176 33.12 -10.28 -15.20
C GLU A 176 32.90 -9.24 -14.10
N LEU A 177 33.90 -8.37 -13.87
CA LEU A 177 33.79 -7.23 -12.95
C LEU A 177 32.67 -6.26 -13.36
N GLU A 178 32.47 -6.04 -14.66
CA GLU A 178 31.35 -5.22 -15.15
C GLU A 178 29.98 -5.89 -14.95
N GLN A 179 29.89 -7.20 -15.17
CA GLN A 179 28.68 -7.97 -14.88
C GLN A 179 28.36 -7.91 -13.38
N GLN A 180 29.37 -8.06 -12.51
CA GLN A 180 29.22 -7.91 -11.07
C GLN A 180 28.78 -6.49 -10.67
N ALA A 181 29.37 -5.45 -11.27
CA ALA A 181 28.98 -4.06 -11.03
C ALA A 181 27.52 -3.79 -11.47
N HIS A 182 27.07 -4.41 -12.57
CA HIS A 182 25.68 -4.31 -13.02
C HIS A 182 24.72 -5.04 -12.06
N ALA A 183 25.08 -6.25 -11.59
CA ALA A 183 24.29 -6.98 -10.59
C ALA A 183 24.16 -6.20 -9.28
N LEU A 184 25.26 -5.57 -8.81
CA LEU A 184 25.24 -4.68 -7.65
C LEU A 184 24.31 -3.48 -7.86
N ARG A 185 24.31 -2.88 -9.05
CA ARG A 185 23.42 -1.76 -9.39
C ARG A 185 21.93 -2.15 -9.28
N GLN A 186 21.57 -3.36 -9.72
CA GLN A 186 20.20 -3.88 -9.56
C GLN A 186 19.83 -4.09 -8.08
N ALA A 187 20.76 -4.61 -7.27
CA ALA A 187 20.57 -4.76 -5.84
C ALA A 187 20.45 -3.40 -5.13
N GLU A 188 21.23 -2.39 -5.54
CA GLU A 188 21.13 -1.00 -5.05
C GLU A 188 19.74 -0.41 -5.31
N ASP A 189 19.20 -0.58 -6.52
CA ASP A 189 17.87 -0.09 -6.89
C ASP A 189 16.76 -0.74 -6.05
N GLU A 190 16.85 -2.05 -5.84
CA GLU A 190 15.86 -2.77 -5.02
C GLU A 190 15.94 -2.35 -3.54
N LEU A 191 17.14 -2.25 -2.97
CA LEU A 191 17.33 -1.75 -1.60
C LEU A 191 16.86 -0.30 -1.45
N GLY A 192 17.09 0.55 -2.46
CA GLY A 192 16.61 1.93 -2.47
C GLY A 192 15.08 2.03 -2.40
N ARG A 193 14.37 1.11 -3.08
CA ARG A 193 12.90 1.00 -2.97
C ARG A 193 12.48 0.56 -1.58
N GLN A 194 13.17 -0.41 -0.98
CA GLN A 194 12.87 -0.88 0.38
C GLN A 194 13.10 0.22 1.43
N VAL A 195 14.20 0.98 1.34
CA VAL A 195 14.45 2.15 2.23
C VAL A 195 13.29 3.14 2.15
N SER A 196 12.87 3.49 0.93
CA SER A 196 11.76 4.43 0.71
C SER A 196 10.43 3.91 1.26
N ALA A 197 10.16 2.60 1.10
CA ALA A 197 8.96 1.97 1.63
C ALA A 197 8.94 1.96 3.17
N LEU A 198 10.04 1.55 3.81
CA LEU A 198 10.19 1.55 5.27
C LEU A 198 10.08 2.96 5.85
N GLU A 199 10.61 3.98 5.17
CA GLU A 199 10.49 5.38 5.58
C GLU A 199 9.04 5.86 5.55
N GLN A 200 8.31 5.59 4.47
CA GLN A 200 6.89 5.93 4.37
C GLN A 200 6.07 5.24 5.47
N GLN A 201 6.37 3.97 5.73
CA GLN A 201 5.74 3.19 6.78
C GLN A 201 6.03 3.77 8.16
N ALA A 202 7.29 4.06 8.48
CA ALA A 202 7.70 4.68 9.75
C ALA A 202 7.03 6.05 9.95
N SER A 203 7.03 6.91 8.93
CA SER A 203 6.38 8.24 8.98
C SER A 203 4.88 8.13 9.26
N ARG A 204 4.19 7.17 8.62
CA ARG A 204 2.76 6.95 8.85
C ARG A 204 2.47 6.46 10.27
N LEU A 205 3.26 5.51 10.77
CA LEU A 205 3.09 4.95 12.12
C LEU A 205 3.36 5.99 13.20
N ARG A 206 4.36 6.86 13.02
CA ARG A 206 4.59 8.00 13.92
C ARG A 206 3.39 8.92 13.98
N ARG A 207 2.79 9.24 12.83
CA ARG A 207 1.55 10.05 12.78
C ARG A 207 0.39 9.36 13.51
N ALA A 208 0.24 8.04 13.35
CA ALA A 208 -0.78 7.28 14.08
C ALA A 208 -0.54 7.29 15.61
N ALA A 209 0.71 7.13 16.05
CA ALA A 209 1.07 7.23 17.47
C ALA A 209 0.83 8.64 18.03
N GLU A 210 1.17 9.67 17.26
CA GLU A 210 0.92 11.08 17.61
C GLU A 210 -0.58 11.34 17.82
N LEU A 211 -1.42 10.92 16.87
CA LEU A 211 -2.88 11.06 16.96
C LEU A 211 -3.44 10.32 18.17
N ARG A 212 -2.95 9.11 18.45
CA ARG A 212 -3.36 8.35 19.64
C ARG A 212 -3.03 9.11 20.93
N ARG A 213 -1.81 9.66 21.06
CA ARG A 213 -1.43 10.50 22.20
C ARG A 213 -2.25 11.78 22.32
N GLN A 214 -2.68 12.36 21.19
CA GLN A 214 -3.58 13.52 21.20
C GLN A 214 -4.98 13.14 21.71
N HIS A 215 -5.52 11.99 21.28
CA HIS A 215 -6.80 11.49 21.78
C HIS A 215 -6.75 11.12 23.27
N GLU A 216 -5.67 10.48 23.74
CA GLU A 216 -5.48 10.16 25.15
C GLU A 216 -5.42 11.43 26.01
N ARG A 217 -4.65 12.45 25.58
CA ARG A 217 -4.60 13.75 26.25
C ARG A 217 -5.96 14.47 26.25
N ALA A 218 -6.68 14.42 25.14
CA ALA A 218 -8.01 15.02 25.05
C ALA A 218 -9.00 14.32 26.01
N GLY A 219 -8.96 12.98 26.08
CA GLY A 219 -9.76 12.20 27.04
C GLY A 219 -9.41 12.52 28.49
N GLU A 220 -8.12 12.70 28.81
CA GLU A 220 -7.68 13.08 30.15
C GLU A 220 -8.16 14.49 30.55
N LEU A 221 -8.19 15.44 29.60
CA LEU A 221 -8.76 16.77 29.84
C LEU A 221 -10.27 16.70 30.11
N VAL A 222 -11.02 15.93 29.33
CA VAL A 222 -12.47 15.72 29.54
C VAL A 222 -12.74 15.09 30.91
N ALA A 223 -11.96 14.08 31.31
CA ALA A 223 -12.10 13.44 32.61
C ALA A 223 -11.82 14.41 33.78
N ARG A 224 -10.82 15.29 33.65
CA ARG A 224 -10.52 16.31 34.67
C ARG A 224 -11.61 17.37 34.79
N ASP A 225 -12.27 17.73 33.70
CA ASP A 225 -13.36 18.71 33.71
C ASP A 225 -14.62 18.15 34.39
N ASP A 226 -14.88 16.85 34.28
CA ASP A 226 -16.00 16.17 34.97
C ASP A 226 -15.72 15.94 36.47
N ASP A 227 -14.47 15.70 36.85
CA ASP A 227 -14.05 15.48 38.25
C ASP A 227 -13.83 16.78 39.05
N GLN A 228 -13.93 17.96 38.43
CA GLN A 228 -14.04 19.17 39.23
C GLN A 228 -15.39 19.16 39.95
N PRO A 229 -15.42 19.11 41.30
CA PRO A 229 -16.66 19.27 42.03
C PRO A 229 -17.15 20.65 41.65
N ARG A 230 -18.17 20.71 40.76
CA ARG A 230 -18.81 21.97 40.38
C ARG A 230 -19.19 22.61 41.68
N ARG A 231 -18.41 23.62 42.10
CA ARG A 231 -18.62 24.33 43.34
C ARG A 231 -19.98 24.96 43.14
N GLN A 232 -21.03 24.31 43.66
CA GLN A 232 -22.36 24.87 43.78
C GLN A 232 -22.25 25.98 44.83
N THR A 233 -21.46 27.02 44.55
CA THR A 233 -21.54 28.27 45.30
C THR A 233 -22.90 28.84 44.93
N GLY A 234 -23.81 28.77 45.91
CA GLY A 234 -25.23 28.97 45.73
C GLY A 234 -25.58 30.18 44.88
N SER A 235 -26.16 29.91 43.72
CA SER A 235 -27.07 30.86 43.07
C SER A 235 -28.46 30.62 43.63
N ALA A 236 -28.65 31.01 44.90
CA ALA A 236 -29.97 31.30 45.42
C ALA A 236 -30.40 32.64 44.79
N GLY A 237 -31.22 32.59 43.74
CA GLY A 237 -31.60 33.82 43.05
C GLY A 237 -32.55 33.63 41.88
N ALA A 238 -33.85 33.63 42.20
CA ALA A 238 -34.93 34.21 41.41
C ALA A 238 -35.22 33.60 40.02
N GLY A 239 -36.19 32.69 40.01
CA GLY A 239 -37.44 32.81 39.25
C GLY A 239 -37.37 33.35 37.82
N GLY A 240 -37.49 32.45 36.86
CA GLY A 240 -37.80 32.78 35.47
C GLY A 240 -38.45 31.60 34.77
N ARG A 241 -39.77 31.48 34.88
CA ARG A 241 -40.58 30.61 34.02
C ARG A 241 -40.44 31.10 32.58
N SER A 242 -39.90 30.27 31.70
CA SER A 242 -40.21 30.33 30.27
C SER A 242 -40.29 28.92 29.72
N ASP A 243 -41.52 28.44 29.57
CA ASP A 243 -41.89 27.32 28.73
C ASP A 243 -41.47 27.64 27.29
N GLY A 244 -40.32 27.11 26.89
CA GLY A 244 -39.81 27.19 25.54
C GLY A 244 -39.42 25.79 25.11
N ALA A 245 -40.31 25.12 24.38
CA ALA A 245 -40.10 23.84 23.73
C ALA A 245 -38.96 23.94 22.69
N GLY A 246 -37.72 23.89 23.16
CA GLY A 246 -36.52 23.77 22.35
C GLY A 246 -36.12 22.31 22.27
N ALA A 247 -36.47 21.65 21.17
CA ALA A 247 -36.01 20.31 20.85
C ALA A 247 -34.48 20.24 20.98
N ALA A 248 -34.01 19.40 21.89
CA ALA A 248 -32.60 19.14 22.10
C ALA A 248 -32.00 18.62 20.78
N ALA A 249 -31.30 19.50 20.08
CA ALA A 249 -30.46 19.14 18.96
C ALA A 249 -29.37 18.21 19.50
N ALA A 250 -29.57 16.90 19.34
CA ALA A 250 -28.56 15.89 19.58
C ALA A 250 -27.41 16.21 18.62
N ASP A 251 -26.39 16.86 19.19
CA ASP A 251 -25.14 17.23 18.55
C ASP A 251 -24.55 15.95 17.96
N SER A 252 -24.78 15.77 16.66
CA SER A 252 -24.43 14.57 15.93
C SER A 252 -22.94 14.64 15.70
N ALA A 253 -22.19 14.12 16.67
CA ALA A 253 -20.75 13.94 16.55
C ALA A 253 -20.46 13.34 15.17
N PRO A 254 -19.63 14.00 14.33
CA PRO A 254 -19.39 13.56 12.97
C PRO A 254 -18.91 12.11 13.02
N ALA A 255 -19.65 11.22 12.34
CA ALA A 255 -19.28 9.82 12.24
C ALA A 255 -17.80 9.74 11.80
N PRO A 256 -16.95 8.97 12.50
CA PRO A 256 -15.53 8.94 12.22
C PRO A 256 -15.35 8.59 10.74
N PRO A 257 -14.53 9.36 9.99
CA PRO A 257 -14.31 9.12 8.56
C PRO A 257 -13.93 7.65 8.41
N GLY A 258 -14.65 6.99 7.50
CA GLY A 258 -14.78 5.54 7.44
C GLY A 258 -13.46 4.81 7.64
N SER A 259 -13.57 3.67 8.33
CA SER A 259 -12.55 2.64 8.52
C SER A 259 -11.91 2.26 7.17
N GLY A 260 -11.02 3.12 6.67
CA GLY A 260 -10.08 2.79 5.64
C GLY A 260 -9.28 1.67 6.26
N THR A 261 -9.41 0.47 5.70
CA THR A 261 -8.70 -0.75 6.08
C THR A 261 -7.31 -0.34 6.54
N ALA A 262 -7.10 -0.34 7.86
CA ALA A 262 -5.86 0.14 8.45
C ALA A 262 -4.77 -0.72 7.82
N GLU A 263 -4.00 -0.15 6.89
CA GLU A 263 -3.01 -0.89 6.11
C GLU A 263 -2.11 -1.60 7.12
N GLU A 264 -2.29 -2.92 7.19
CA GLU A 264 -1.74 -3.74 8.25
C GLU A 264 -0.21 -3.62 8.17
N PHE A 265 0.43 -3.44 9.32
CA PHE A 265 1.88 -3.33 9.37
C PHE A 265 2.51 -4.61 8.80
N GLN A 266 3.14 -4.51 7.65
CA GLN A 266 3.74 -5.63 6.92
C GLN A 266 5.10 -6.07 7.53
N GLY A 267 5.21 -6.09 8.85
CA GLY A 267 6.45 -6.39 9.56
C GLY A 267 7.00 -7.78 9.26
N GLU A 268 6.12 -8.77 9.12
CA GLU A 268 6.51 -10.14 8.80
C GLU A 268 7.02 -10.28 7.36
N THR A 269 6.34 -9.65 6.41
CA THR A 269 6.79 -9.60 5.01
C THR A 269 8.14 -8.89 4.90
N ALA A 270 8.28 -7.72 5.54
CA ALA A 270 9.55 -6.98 5.57
C ALA A 270 10.68 -7.81 6.20
N ALA A 271 10.39 -8.52 7.29
CA ALA A 271 11.34 -9.40 7.96
C ALA A 271 11.83 -10.54 7.04
N VAL A 272 10.95 -11.12 6.21
CA VAL A 272 11.33 -12.16 5.24
C VAL A 272 12.20 -11.60 4.11
N VAL A 273 11.83 -10.44 3.55
CA VAL A 273 12.57 -9.79 2.45
C VAL A 273 13.97 -9.38 2.89
N LEU A 274 14.06 -8.79 4.08
CA LEU A 274 15.27 -8.19 4.61
C LEU A 274 16.16 -9.17 5.38
N ALA A 275 15.77 -10.45 5.51
CA ALA A 275 16.48 -11.43 6.32
C ALA A 275 17.97 -11.61 5.97
N ASN A 276 18.38 -11.28 4.75
CA ASN A 276 19.78 -11.30 4.31
C ASN A 276 20.52 -9.96 4.44
N VAL A 277 19.79 -8.87 4.64
CA VAL A 277 20.27 -7.50 4.50
C VAL A 277 20.47 -6.86 5.87
N VAL A 278 19.56 -7.12 6.81
CA VAL A 278 19.58 -6.57 8.17
C VAL A 278 19.98 -7.64 9.17
N ASP A 279 20.43 -7.23 10.35
CA ASP A 279 20.79 -8.16 11.41
C ASP A 279 19.58 -8.96 11.93
N SER A 280 19.83 -10.14 12.50
CA SER A 280 18.78 -11.01 13.04
C SER A 280 17.95 -10.31 14.13
N ALA A 281 18.58 -9.47 14.95
CA ALA A 281 17.91 -8.70 15.99
C ALA A 281 16.85 -7.74 15.42
N THR A 282 17.12 -7.09 14.28
CA THR A 282 16.20 -6.21 13.57
C THR A 282 15.09 -6.99 12.89
N VAL A 283 15.40 -8.15 12.30
CA VAL A 283 14.38 -9.09 11.78
C VAL A 283 13.40 -9.48 12.89
N ASP A 284 13.91 -9.84 14.06
CA ASP A 284 13.08 -10.22 15.19
C ASP A 284 12.32 -9.04 15.79
N ALA A 285 12.91 -7.83 15.79
CA ALA A 285 12.21 -6.61 16.17
C ALA A 285 11.04 -6.30 15.23
N LEU A 286 11.21 -6.47 13.92
CA LEU A 286 10.12 -6.32 12.93
C LEU A 286 9.00 -7.35 13.15
N ARG A 287 9.35 -8.61 13.39
CA ARG A 287 8.35 -9.67 13.70
C ARG A 287 7.60 -9.39 14.99
N ARG A 288 8.32 -9.01 16.06
CA ARG A 288 7.73 -8.66 17.35
C ARG A 288 6.81 -7.44 17.23
N ALA A 289 7.28 -6.39 16.55
CA ALA A 289 6.49 -5.20 16.28
C ALA A 289 5.25 -5.49 15.43
N GLY A 290 5.32 -6.44 14.50
CA GLY A 290 4.16 -6.86 13.71
C GLY A 290 3.04 -7.47 14.53
N ARG A 291 3.37 -8.17 15.62
CA ARG A 291 2.40 -8.72 16.56
C ARG A 291 1.93 -7.70 17.60
N ALA A 292 2.71 -6.64 17.84
CA ALA A 292 2.33 -5.60 18.78
C ALA A 292 1.16 -4.75 18.24
N SER A 293 0.34 -4.22 19.14
CA SER A 293 -0.71 -3.25 18.79
C SER A 293 -0.22 -1.80 18.83
N ASP A 294 0.94 -1.56 19.44
CA ASP A 294 1.49 -0.22 19.62
C ASP A 294 2.10 0.34 18.31
N PRO A 295 1.59 1.46 17.76
CA PRO A 295 2.14 2.11 16.58
C PRO A 295 3.53 2.71 16.80
N ALA A 296 3.89 3.11 18.03
CA ALA A 296 5.20 3.68 18.31
C ALA A 296 6.31 2.60 18.18
N ALA A 297 6.12 1.45 18.83
CA ALA A 297 7.03 0.30 18.68
C ALA A 297 7.19 -0.15 17.21
N LYS A 298 6.11 -0.12 16.42
CA LYS A 298 6.15 -0.40 14.96
C LYS A 298 6.98 0.64 14.20
N ALA A 299 6.81 1.92 14.50
CA ALA A 299 7.57 2.99 13.87
C ALA A 299 9.07 2.86 14.16
N ASP A 300 9.43 2.53 15.39
CA ASP A 300 10.83 2.37 15.80
C ASP A 300 11.49 1.14 15.14
N ALA A 301 10.78 0.02 15.05
CA ALA A 301 11.28 -1.16 14.34
C ALA A 301 11.50 -0.89 12.84
N ALA A 302 10.53 -0.24 12.17
CA ALA A 302 10.65 0.14 10.76
C ALA A 302 11.81 1.13 10.53
N GLN A 303 11.98 2.08 11.44
CA GLN A 303 13.09 3.05 11.40
C GLN A 303 14.45 2.37 11.53
N ARG A 304 14.63 1.47 12.51
CA ARG A 304 15.89 0.73 12.67
C ARG A 304 16.22 -0.10 11.44
N ALA A 305 15.22 -0.81 10.89
CA ALA A 305 15.37 -1.55 9.64
C ALA A 305 15.80 -0.63 8.49
N ARG A 306 15.15 0.52 8.33
CA ARG A 306 15.50 1.52 7.30
C ARG A 306 16.96 1.95 7.42
N ASP A 307 17.41 2.27 8.64
CA ASP A 307 18.76 2.77 8.87
C ASP A 307 19.83 1.70 8.56
N GLN A 308 19.58 0.43 8.91
CA GLN A 308 20.46 -0.68 8.54
C GLN A 308 20.50 -0.93 7.03
N VAL A 309 19.33 -0.95 6.35
CA VAL A 309 19.26 -1.10 4.89
C VAL A 309 19.98 0.07 4.19
N ALA A 310 19.81 1.30 4.69
CA ALA A 310 20.48 2.47 4.15
C ALA A 310 22.01 2.42 4.34
N ALA A 311 22.48 1.91 5.48
CA ALA A 311 23.91 1.68 5.70
C ALA A 311 24.47 0.62 4.74
N ARG A 312 23.76 -0.50 4.56
CA ARG A 312 24.14 -1.55 3.60
C ARG A 312 24.15 -1.04 2.16
N LEU A 313 23.17 -0.22 1.78
CA LEU A 313 23.11 0.42 0.47
C LEU A 313 24.33 1.32 0.19
N ARG A 314 24.82 2.07 1.18
CA ARG A 314 26.06 2.85 1.03
C ARG A 314 27.27 1.94 0.80
N ALA A 315 27.40 0.88 1.59
CA ALA A 315 28.49 -0.09 1.44
C ALA A 315 28.51 -0.74 0.04
N LEU A 316 27.35 -1.09 -0.53
CA LEU A 316 27.27 -1.64 -1.89
C LEU A 316 27.68 -0.61 -2.96
N ARG A 317 27.31 0.67 -2.79
CA ARG A 317 27.72 1.74 -3.70
C ARG A 317 29.23 1.93 -3.71
N ASP A 318 29.83 1.90 -2.52
CA ASP A 318 31.29 2.00 -2.36
C ASP A 318 31.98 0.79 -3.00
N GLN A 319 31.44 -0.41 -2.79
CA GLN A 319 31.95 -1.64 -3.41
C GLN A 319 31.82 -1.61 -4.94
N ARG A 320 30.67 -1.21 -5.50
CA ARG A 320 30.48 -1.05 -6.95
C ARG A 320 31.49 -0.06 -7.52
N ALA A 321 31.72 1.06 -6.84
CA ALA A 321 32.71 2.05 -7.27
C ALA A 321 34.14 1.48 -7.28
N ALA A 322 34.49 0.63 -6.31
CA ALA A 322 35.78 -0.06 -6.26
C ALA A 322 35.95 -1.08 -7.40
N ILE A 323 34.92 -1.87 -7.69
CA ILE A 323 34.89 -2.83 -8.81
C ILE A 323 35.04 -2.09 -10.15
N GLU A 324 34.27 -1.01 -10.36
CA GLU A 324 34.36 -0.21 -11.57
C GLU A 324 35.74 0.46 -11.71
N ALA A 325 36.37 0.88 -10.61
CA ALA A 325 37.75 1.40 -10.64
C ALA A 325 38.76 0.32 -11.03
N ARG A 326 38.64 -0.89 -10.48
CA ARG A 326 39.52 -2.02 -10.81
C ARG A 326 39.37 -2.46 -12.26
N ALA A 327 38.14 -2.59 -12.76
CA ALA A 327 37.87 -2.91 -14.16
C ALA A 327 38.49 -1.88 -15.11
N ARG A 328 38.47 -0.59 -14.74
CA ARG A 328 39.17 0.46 -15.49
C ARG A 328 40.68 0.31 -15.47
N THR A 329 41.28 -0.11 -14.36
CA THR A 329 42.73 -0.34 -14.26
C THR A 329 43.19 -1.53 -15.11
N LEU A 330 42.43 -2.62 -15.15
CA LEU A 330 42.77 -3.82 -15.93
C LEU A 330 42.66 -3.63 -17.46
N ARG A 331 41.93 -2.59 -17.90
CA ARG A 331 41.81 -2.23 -19.32
C ARG A 331 42.95 -1.36 -19.85
N ARG A 332 43.75 -0.80 -18.96
CA ARG A 332 44.89 0.05 -19.32
C ARG A 332 46.13 -0.80 -19.51
#